data_AF-A0A915BHI1-F1
#
_entry.id   AF-A0A915BHI1-F1
#
_cell.length_a   1.000
_cell.length_b   1.000
_cell.length_c   1.000
_cell.angle_alpha   90.00
_cell.angle_beta   90.00
_cell.angle_gamma   90.00
#
_symmetry.space_group_name_H-M   'P 1'
#
loop_
_entity.id
_entity.type
_entity.pdbx_description
1 polymer ?
#
loop_
_entity_poly.entity_id
_entity_poly.type
_entity_poly.pdbx_seq_one_letter_code
_entity_poly.pdbx_strand_id
1 'polypeptide(L)'
;DESKKLVQLIASERDSKKKLFADENDYKRVCCRCGAEFSITPEGGYARSESCIHHWGRAFKIKTAGAWESRYNCCSSDLTVKGCCVADYHVTDTAPKSELLTFRERLIAK
;
A
#
# COMPACT_ATOMS: atom_id res chain seq x y z
N ASP A 1 28.65 -8.63 -23.65
CA ASP A 1 27.58 -8.22 -24.57
C ASP A 1 26.30 -8.82 -24.03
N GLU A 2 25.54 -8.04 -23.26
CA GLU A 2 24.19 -8.39 -22.78
C GLU A 2 23.60 -7.05 -22.30
N SER A 3 23.17 -6.27 -23.29
CA SER A 3 22.58 -4.96 -23.09
C SER A 3 21.24 -5.15 -22.40
N LYS A 4 21.25 -5.22 -21.06
CA LYS A 4 20.05 -5.29 -20.22
C LYS A 4 19.18 -4.08 -20.56
N LYS A 5 18.15 -4.31 -21.38
CA LYS A 5 17.19 -3.28 -21.76
C LYS A 5 16.35 -2.99 -20.51
N LEU A 6 16.68 -1.91 -19.80
CA LEU A 6 15.93 -1.46 -18.63
C LEU A 6 14.49 -1.16 -19.06
N VAL A 7 13.53 -1.87 -18.47
CA VAL A 7 12.11 -1.60 -18.68
C VAL A 7 11.81 -0.23 -18.09
N GLN A 8 11.40 0.71 -18.94
CA GLN A 8 10.95 2.02 -18.47
C GLN A 8 9.53 1.89 -17.95
N LEU A 9 9.31 2.26 -16.69
CA LEU A 9 7.97 2.38 -16.12
C LEU A 9 7.22 3.51 -16.84
N ILE A 10 6.20 3.17 -17.61
CA ILE A 10 5.26 4.15 -18.18
C ILE A 10 4.23 4.44 -17.08
N ALA A 11 4.48 5.46 -16.27
CA ALA A 11 3.51 5.91 -15.28
C ALA A 11 2.32 6.55 -16.00
N SER A 12 1.12 5.97 -15.85
CA SER A 12 -0.12 6.66 -16.20
C SER A 12 -0.35 7.80 -15.22
N GLU A 13 -1.08 8.86 -15.61
CA GLU A 13 -1.50 9.92 -14.70
C GLU A 13 -2.29 9.40 -13.48
N ARG A 14 -2.90 8.20 -13.60
CA ARG A 14 -3.55 7.50 -12.48
C ARG A 14 -2.56 6.91 -11.48
N ASP A 15 -1.35 6.54 -11.92
CA ASP A 15 -0.28 5.98 -11.10
C ASP A 15 0.56 7.04 -10.40
N SER A 16 0.53 8.29 -10.85
CA SER A 16 1.29 9.39 -10.23
C SER A 16 0.97 9.61 -8.75
N LYS A 17 -0.20 9.15 -8.27
CA LYS A 17 -0.60 9.25 -6.85
C LYS A 17 -0.13 8.07 -6.00
N LYS A 18 0.31 6.96 -6.58
CA LYS A 18 0.75 5.76 -5.86
C LYS A 18 2.20 5.48 -6.21
N LYS A 19 3.11 5.70 -5.26
CA LYS A 19 4.51 5.31 -5.39
C LYS A 19 4.62 3.78 -5.31
N LEU A 20 4.38 3.09 -6.43
CA LEU A 20 4.50 1.63 -6.51
C LEU A 20 5.94 1.16 -6.37
N PHE A 21 6.89 1.98 -6.80
CA PHE A 21 8.32 1.65 -6.74
C PHE A 21 9.12 2.75 -6.03
N ALA A 22 9.89 2.36 -5.02
CA ALA A 22 10.80 3.22 -4.28
C ALA A 22 12.25 3.05 -4.75
N ASP A 23 13.03 4.13 -4.67
CA ASP A 23 14.48 4.06 -4.86
C ASP A 23 15.11 3.21 -3.75
N GLU A 24 16.27 2.59 -4.00
CA GLU A 24 16.89 1.66 -3.04
C GLU A 24 17.28 2.32 -1.70
N ASN A 25 17.56 3.62 -1.72
CA ASN A 25 17.87 4.40 -0.53
C ASN A 25 16.64 5.06 0.11
N ASP A 26 15.45 4.85 -0.46
CA ASP A 26 14.21 5.29 0.16
C ASP A 26 13.64 4.15 0.98
N TYR A 27 13.66 4.32 2.30
CA TYR A 27 13.13 3.37 3.27
C TYR A 27 11.77 3.80 3.86
N LYS A 28 11.22 4.94 3.45
CA LYS A 28 9.93 5.40 3.92
C LYS A 28 8.82 4.70 3.16
N ARG A 29 7.83 4.18 3.89
CA ARG A 29 6.70 3.44 3.34
C ARG A 29 5.41 3.99 3.92
N VAL A 30 4.32 3.84 3.16
CA VAL A 30 2.97 4.14 3.62
C VAL A 30 2.21 2.83 3.71
N CYS A 31 1.50 2.64 4.82
CA CYS A 31 0.71 1.46 5.06
C CYS A 31 -0.53 1.46 4.15
N CYS A 32 -0.69 0.45 3.29
CA CYS A 32 -1.85 0.35 2.37
C CYS A 32 -3.18 0.08 3.10
N ARG A 33 -3.13 -0.32 4.39
CA ARG A 33 -4.32 -0.59 5.22
C ARG A 33 -4.80 0.63 6.01
N CYS A 34 -3.89 1.30 6.72
CA CYS A 34 -4.23 2.40 7.63
C CYS A 34 -3.73 3.78 7.18
N GLY A 35 -2.91 3.85 6.13
CA GLY A 35 -2.32 5.11 5.64
C GLY A 35 -1.20 5.68 6.51
N ALA A 36 -0.83 5.03 7.61
CA ALA A 36 0.28 5.48 8.45
C ALA A 36 1.62 5.34 7.72
N GLU A 37 2.50 6.32 7.93
CA GLU A 37 3.89 6.26 7.48
C GLU A 37 4.69 5.37 8.43
N PHE A 38 5.56 4.53 7.87
CA PHE A 38 6.50 3.71 8.61
C PHE A 38 7.81 3.59 7.84
N SER A 39 8.86 3.03 8.46
CA SER A 39 10.16 2.87 7.81
C SER A 39 10.65 1.43 7.89
N ILE A 40 11.34 1.01 6.83
CA ILE A 40 12.02 -0.29 6.76
C ILE A 40 13.53 -0.12 6.94
N THR A 41 14.26 -1.20 7.19
CA THR A 41 15.72 -1.20 7.23
C THR A 41 16.29 -1.52 5.84
N PRO A 42 17.59 -1.25 5.58
CA PRO A 42 18.25 -1.64 4.34
C PRO A 42 18.16 -3.16 4.04
N GLU A 43 18.03 -3.98 5.07
CA GLU A 43 17.88 -5.44 4.98
C GLU A 43 16.43 -5.88 4.68
N GLY A 44 15.50 -4.93 4.56
CA GLY A 44 14.08 -5.19 4.27
C GLY A 44 13.20 -5.48 5.50
N GLY A 45 13.74 -5.33 6.72
CA GLY A 45 12.98 -5.47 7.97
C GLY A 45 12.21 -4.21 8.35
N TYR A 46 11.45 -4.26 9.45
CA TYR A 46 10.82 -3.06 10.02
C TYR A 46 11.82 -2.31 10.91
N ALA A 47 11.97 -0.99 10.71
CA ALA A 47 12.86 -0.18 11.54
C ALA A 47 12.36 -0.05 12.99
N ARG A 48 11.03 -0.17 13.19
CA ARG A 48 10.35 -0.11 14.48
C ARG A 48 9.18 -1.08 14.51
N SER A 49 8.87 -1.62 15.69
CA SER A 49 7.64 -2.36 15.94
C SER A 49 6.49 -1.38 16.20
N GLU A 50 5.60 -1.22 15.22
CA GLU A 50 4.43 -0.34 15.32
C GLU A 50 3.18 -1.10 14.90
N SER A 51 2.17 -1.11 15.76
CA SER A 51 0.92 -1.82 15.52
C SER A 51 0.07 -1.09 14.48
N CYS A 52 -0.41 -1.81 13.48
CA CYS A 52 -1.33 -1.30 12.48
C CYS A 52 -2.79 -1.44 12.95
N ILE A 53 -3.41 -0.30 13.28
CA ILE A 53 -4.85 -0.22 13.57
C ILE A 53 -5.57 0.12 12.26
N HIS A 54 -6.44 -0.75 11.78
CA HIS A 54 -7.11 -0.57 10.50
C HIS A 54 -8.55 -1.10 10.48
N HIS A 55 -9.29 -0.68 9.46
CA HIS A 55 -10.56 -1.30 9.07
C HIS A 55 -10.29 -2.25 7.90
N TRP A 56 -10.84 -3.46 7.91
CA TRP A 56 -10.82 -4.33 6.72
C TRP A 56 -12.01 -4.06 5.79
N GLY A 57 -13.08 -3.46 6.32
CA GLY A 57 -14.29 -3.16 5.58
C GLY A 57 -14.28 -1.74 5.01
N ARG A 58 -14.89 -1.57 3.83
CA ARG A 58 -15.06 -0.24 3.21
C ARG A 58 -16.14 0.56 3.93
N ALA A 59 -15.98 1.88 3.96
CA ALA A 59 -17.03 2.78 4.41
C ALA A 59 -18.21 2.76 3.42
N PHE A 60 -19.43 2.84 3.96
CA PHE A 60 -20.68 2.93 3.21
C PHE A 60 -21.55 4.05 3.78
N LYS A 61 -22.46 4.56 2.95
CA LYS A 61 -23.44 5.57 3.35
C LYS A 61 -24.77 4.88 3.65
N ILE A 62 -25.37 5.20 4.78
CA ILE A 62 -26.69 4.73 5.20
C ILE A 62 -27.57 5.92 5.53
N LYS A 63 -28.87 5.80 5.27
CA LYS A 63 -29.86 6.82 5.65
C LYS A 63 -30.55 6.39 6.94
N THR A 64 -30.34 7.15 8.01
CA THR A 64 -30.91 6.90 9.33
C THR A 64 -31.68 8.14 9.78
N ALA A 65 -32.94 7.99 10.19
CA ALA A 65 -33.79 9.08 10.70
C ALA A 65 -33.81 10.35 9.81
N GLY A 66 -33.73 10.18 8.48
CA GLY A 66 -33.73 11.29 7.51
C GLY A 66 -32.35 11.87 7.19
N ALA A 67 -31.31 11.54 7.94
CA ALA A 67 -29.93 11.98 7.71
C ALA A 67 -29.07 10.89 7.06
N TRP A 68 -28.03 11.32 6.32
CA TRP A 68 -27.03 10.40 5.78
C TRP A 68 -25.87 10.27 6.75
N GLU A 69 -25.55 9.04 7.13
CA GLU A 69 -24.40 8.70 7.96
C GLU A 69 -23.41 7.86 7.14
N SER A 70 -22.12 8.02 7.41
CA SER A 70 -21.08 7.17 6.85
C SER A 70 -20.55 6.24 7.93
N ARG A 71 -20.56 4.93 7.67
CA ARG A 71 -20.14 3.90 8.62
C ARG A 71 -19.26 2.86 7.94
N TYR A 72 -18.42 2.16 8.69
CA TYR A 72 -17.60 1.07 8.16
C TYR A 72 -18.36 -0.26 8.12
N ASN A 73 -18.21 -1.04 7.04
CA ASN A 73 -18.83 -2.36 6.94
C ASN A 73 -18.30 -3.37 7.98
N CYS A 74 -17.07 -3.19 8.45
CA CYS A 74 -16.42 -4.14 9.35
C CYS A 74 -16.88 -4.06 10.81
N CYS A 75 -17.27 -2.87 11.28
CA CYS A 75 -17.59 -2.64 12.68
C CYS A 75 -18.78 -1.69 12.90
N SER A 76 -19.41 -1.20 11.83
CA SER A 76 -20.52 -0.24 11.84
C SER A 76 -20.27 1.07 12.59
N SER A 77 -19.02 1.34 12.96
CA SER A 77 -18.61 2.60 13.57
C SER A 77 -18.52 3.70 12.51
N ASP A 78 -18.58 4.95 12.96
CA ASP A 78 -18.45 6.12 12.10
C ASP A 78 -17.00 6.33 11.58
N LEU A 79 -16.79 7.37 10.77
CA LEU A 79 -15.50 7.67 10.14
C LEU A 79 -14.45 8.28 11.08
N THR A 80 -14.78 8.57 12.34
CA THR A 80 -13.85 9.20 13.29
C THR A 80 -12.95 8.19 13.99
N VAL A 81 -13.34 6.93 14.05
CA VAL A 81 -12.51 5.85 14.63
C VAL A 81 -11.45 5.35 13.67
N LYS A 82 -10.22 5.26 14.18
CA LYS A 82 -9.02 4.86 13.43
C LYS A 82 -9.08 3.46 12.81
N GLY A 83 -9.71 2.49 13.48
CA GLY A 83 -9.77 1.10 13.02
C GLY A 83 -10.45 0.18 14.03
N CYS A 84 -10.86 -1.00 13.57
CA CYS A 84 -11.47 -2.04 14.40
C CYS A 84 -10.61 -3.30 14.54
N CYS A 85 -9.51 -3.39 13.80
CA CYS A 85 -8.56 -4.50 13.86
C CYS A 85 -7.17 -3.99 14.15
N VAL A 86 -6.38 -4.81 14.84
CA VAL A 86 -4.99 -4.52 15.19
C VAL A 86 -4.12 -5.63 14.62
N ALA A 87 -3.03 -5.24 13.96
CA ALA A 87 -1.97 -6.15 13.50
C ALA A 87 -0.63 -5.67 14.05
N ASP A 88 0.33 -6.57 14.23
CA ASP A 88 1.63 -6.26 14.82
C ASP A 88 2.50 -5.35 13.96
N TYR A 89 2.25 -5.33 12.64
CA TYR A 89 3.03 -4.57 11.67
C TYR A 89 2.17 -3.93 10.57
N HIS A 90 2.66 -2.81 10.05
CA HIS A 90 2.15 -2.15 8.84
C HIS A 90 2.50 -2.94 7.57
N VAL A 91 1.74 -2.77 6.49
CA VAL A 91 2.00 -3.44 5.19
C VAL A 91 2.00 -2.40 4.08
N THR A 92 2.91 -2.54 3.12
CA THR A 92 3.05 -1.63 1.99
C THR A 92 3.00 -2.39 0.66
N ASP A 93 2.41 -1.77 -0.35
CA ASP A 93 2.42 -2.27 -1.73
C ASP A 93 3.62 -1.73 -2.53
N THR A 94 4.47 -0.90 -1.89
CA THR A 94 5.63 -0.28 -2.52
C THR A 94 6.82 -1.23 -2.50
N ALA A 95 7.29 -1.64 -3.68
CA ALA A 95 8.49 -2.44 -3.85
C ALA A 95 9.73 -1.56 -4.17
N PRO A 96 10.96 -2.01 -3.91
CA PRO A 96 12.16 -1.34 -4.41
C PRO A 96 12.26 -1.48 -5.93
N LYS A 97 12.81 -0.45 -6.61
CA LYS A 97 12.99 -0.45 -8.07
C LYS A 97 13.87 -1.59 -8.58
N SER A 98 14.77 -2.14 -7.76
CA SER A 98 15.59 -3.28 -8.15
C SER A 98 14.78 -4.56 -8.38
N GLU A 99 13.62 -4.71 -7.73
CA GLU A 99 12.72 -5.84 -8.02
C GLU A 99 12.19 -5.81 -9.46
N LEU A 100 12.07 -4.64 -10.09
CA LEU A 100 11.67 -4.53 -11.50
C LEU A 100 12.61 -5.28 -12.44
N LEU A 101 13.90 -5.31 -12.09
CA LEU A 101 14.93 -5.97 -12.89
C LEU A 101 14.83 -7.50 -12.81
N THR A 102 14.09 -8.03 -11.83
CA THR A 102 13.87 -9.47 -11.66
C THR A 102 12.70 -9.99 -12.50
N PHE A 103 11.81 -9.09 -12.97
CA PHE A 103 10.70 -9.47 -13.84
C PHE A 103 11.22 -9.81 -15.24
N ARG A 104 11.30 -11.11 -15.53
CA ARG A 104 11.58 -11.62 -16.88
C ARG A 104 10.27 -11.89 -17.59
N GLU A 105 10.07 -11.24 -18.73
CA GLU A 105 8.94 -11.56 -19.61
C GLU A 105 9.08 -13.03 -20.06
N ARG A 106 8.12 -13.87 -19.68
CA ARG A 106 8.01 -15.20 -20.26
C ARG A 106 7.51 -15.00 -21.69
N LEU A 107 8.43 -15.14 -22.65
CA LEU A 107 8.05 -15.25 -24.05
C LEU A 107 7.15 -16.48 -24.18
N ILE A 108 5.85 -16.26 -24.30
CA ILE A 108 4.91 -17.30 -24.70
C ILE A 108 5.22 -17.54 -26.18
N ALA A 109 5.90 -18.66 -26.46
CA ALA A 109 6.11 -19.11 -27.82
C ALA A 109 4.73 -19.29 -28.48
N LYS A 110 4.52 -18.61 -29.61
CA LYS A 110 3.35 -18.81 -30.47
C LYS A 110 3.40 -20.16 -31.15
#